data_AF-A0A952SRD5-F1
#
_entry.id   AF-A0A952SRD5-F1
#
_cell.length_a   1.000
_cell.length_b   1.000
_cell.length_c   1.000
_cell.angle_alpha   90.00
_cell.angle_beta   90.00
_cell.angle_gamma   90.00
#
_symmetry.space_group_name_H-M   'P 1'
#
loop_
_entity.id
_entity.type
_entity.pdbx_description
1 polymer ?
#
loop_
_entity_poly.entity_id
_entity_poly.type
_entity_poly.pdbx_seq_one_letter_code
_entity_poly.pdbx_strand_id
1 'polypeptide(L)'
;MSEKIFDFDSLVKTPEAKSKPAKKWHRLPLWAWVIALPCWLIFFVLKMLDSATIVSDAPDKFEAARGVGIVLGSFLTLAICWGIALGIGLVSRSKRTSYASVFVVLSCFIAFGQVWGHLQETLRQYGTSPQDKSVAELQAYQAEVQDRRRAQIESGDYSIDTNTLDETAERLRAAGAASGTMQDRVIAEVSAALVERVRDASAAYTAAVNALADPSAFDLVWIEDREDLDDIRRRVAQFRVANEGLRSATSPTLEYFETEFAKRGIADPFHAADFFQTVRNHSKHAIVLQLRDLDAEFCDLGDRAVALLDKNWKEWSFDPETGELFLHNDELFEGWNAITDRVNAIAAEQTRLIHEIAGLAPEVEPESETSDKRPTTEAPTSDDDGD
;
A
#
# COMPACT_ATOMS: atom_id res chain seq x y z
N MET A 1 -49.77 38.96 -20.67
CA MET A 1 -50.81 38.49 -21.60
C MET A 1 -50.71 36.97 -21.63
N SER A 2 -51.74 36.31 -21.12
CA SER A 2 -51.81 34.87 -20.85
C SER A 2 -52.62 34.22 -21.96
N GLU A 3 -51.97 33.46 -22.82
CA GLU A 3 -52.62 32.70 -23.89
C GLU A 3 -52.74 31.22 -23.45
N LYS A 4 -53.98 30.81 -23.19
CA LYS A 4 -54.37 29.42 -22.94
C LYS A 4 -54.40 28.68 -24.27
N ILE A 5 -53.60 27.63 -24.40
CA ILE A 5 -53.71 26.65 -25.48
C ILE A 5 -53.63 25.26 -24.84
N PHE A 6 -54.79 24.65 -24.56
CA PHE A 6 -55.18 23.32 -25.04
C PHE A 6 -56.45 22.85 -24.31
N ASP A 7 -57.50 22.68 -25.11
CA ASP A 7 -58.83 22.19 -24.74
C ASP A 7 -58.84 20.66 -24.81
N PHE A 8 -58.97 20.02 -23.64
CA PHE A 8 -58.90 18.56 -23.48
C PHE A 8 -60.23 17.85 -23.79
N ASP A 9 -61.32 18.59 -24.08
CA ASP A 9 -62.65 17.99 -24.30
C ASP A 9 -62.91 17.52 -25.75
N SER A 10 -61.95 17.73 -26.66
CA SER A 10 -62.13 17.36 -28.08
C SER A 10 -61.63 15.96 -28.47
N LEU A 11 -61.04 15.19 -27.55
CA LEU A 11 -60.44 13.87 -27.85
C LEU A 11 -61.28 12.64 -27.43
N VAL A 12 -62.51 12.83 -26.94
CA VAL A 12 -63.43 11.71 -26.65
C VAL A 12 -64.56 11.66 -27.67
N LYS A 13 -64.22 11.24 -28.89
CA LYS A 13 -65.16 10.50 -29.74
C LYS A 13 -64.73 9.05 -29.74
N THR A 14 -65.27 8.28 -28.81
CA THR A 14 -65.23 6.82 -28.85
C THR A 14 -65.87 6.35 -30.15
N PRO A 15 -65.12 5.69 -31.07
CA PRO A 15 -65.75 4.98 -32.15
C PRO A 15 -66.56 3.83 -31.54
N GLU A 16 -67.83 3.70 -31.94
CA GLU A 16 -68.66 2.53 -31.62
C GLU A 16 -67.94 1.26 -32.09
N ALA A 17 -67.26 0.61 -31.15
CA ALA A 17 -66.63 -0.66 -31.37
C ALA A 17 -67.72 -1.71 -31.56
N LYS A 18 -67.99 -2.05 -32.83
CA LYS A 18 -68.70 -3.29 -33.19
C LYS A 18 -68.12 -4.43 -32.37
N SER A 19 -68.93 -4.99 -31.46
CA SER A 19 -68.57 -6.06 -30.56
C SER A 19 -68.26 -7.33 -31.36
N LYS A 20 -67.02 -7.46 -31.81
CA LYS A 20 -66.49 -8.75 -32.22
C LYS A 20 -66.63 -9.71 -31.03
N PRO A 21 -67.13 -10.94 -31.23
CA PRO A 21 -67.30 -11.89 -30.14
C PRO A 21 -65.97 -12.03 -29.41
N ALA A 22 -66.00 -11.87 -28.08
CA ALA A 22 -64.83 -11.94 -27.22
C ALA A 22 -64.03 -13.19 -27.60
N LYS A 23 -62.88 -12.97 -28.25
CA LYS A 23 -61.90 -14.03 -28.56
C LYS A 23 -61.73 -14.81 -27.26
N LYS A 24 -62.03 -16.11 -27.27
CA LYS A 24 -61.78 -16.99 -26.13
C LYS A 24 -60.31 -16.87 -25.81
N TRP A 25 -59.98 -16.05 -24.80
CA TRP A 25 -58.62 -15.94 -24.31
C TRP A 25 -58.26 -17.32 -23.82
N HIS A 26 -57.31 -17.92 -24.53
CA HIS A 26 -56.83 -19.26 -24.29
C HIS A 26 -56.50 -19.38 -22.81
N ARG A 27 -57.02 -20.43 -22.17
CA ARG A 27 -56.41 -20.96 -20.94
C ARG A 27 -54.91 -20.89 -21.15
N LEU A 28 -54.16 -20.32 -20.20
CA LEU A 28 -52.70 -20.35 -20.22
C LEU A 28 -52.31 -21.75 -20.66
N PRO A 29 -51.73 -21.88 -21.86
CA PRO A 29 -51.67 -23.17 -22.50
C PRO A 29 -50.80 -24.06 -21.61
N LEU A 30 -51.18 -25.33 -21.48
CA LEU A 30 -50.57 -26.25 -20.52
C LEU A 30 -49.02 -26.25 -20.64
N TRP A 31 -48.50 -26.00 -21.84
CA TRP A 31 -47.07 -25.84 -22.11
C TRP A 31 -46.39 -24.70 -21.33
N ALA A 32 -47.07 -23.58 -21.06
CA ALA A 32 -46.49 -22.48 -20.28
C ALA A 32 -46.21 -22.91 -18.83
N TRP A 33 -47.06 -23.78 -18.28
CA TRP A 33 -46.86 -24.37 -16.95
C TRP A 33 -45.80 -25.47 -16.96
N VAL A 34 -45.78 -26.28 -18.02
CA VAL A 34 -44.75 -27.32 -18.22
C VAL A 34 -43.36 -26.70 -18.40
N ILE A 35 -43.23 -25.44 -18.83
CA ILE A 35 -41.94 -24.74 -18.93
C ILE A 35 -41.62 -23.97 -17.63
N ALA A 36 -42.59 -23.27 -17.04
CA ALA A 36 -42.34 -22.46 -15.84
C ALA A 36 -41.89 -23.29 -14.63
N LEU A 37 -42.46 -24.49 -14.45
CA LEU A 37 -42.18 -25.33 -13.29
C LEU A 37 -40.75 -25.91 -13.31
N PRO A 38 -40.24 -26.47 -14.43
CA PRO A 38 -38.83 -26.85 -14.54
C PRO A 38 -37.86 -25.66 -14.45
N CYS A 39 -38.18 -24.50 -15.05
CA CYS A 39 -37.32 -23.32 -14.94
C CYS A 39 -37.18 -22.86 -13.49
N TRP A 40 -38.28 -22.88 -12.72
CA TRP A 40 -38.26 -22.58 -11.29
C TRP A 40 -37.44 -23.62 -10.50
N LEU A 41 -37.60 -24.91 -10.82
CA LEU A 41 -36.90 -26.00 -10.16
C LEU A 41 -35.39 -25.98 -10.44
N ILE A 42 -34.99 -25.61 -11.67
CA ILE A 42 -33.58 -25.40 -12.04
C ILE A 42 -33.00 -24.21 -11.27
N PHE A 43 -33.70 -23.07 -11.24
CA PHE A 43 -33.26 -21.90 -10.47
C PHE A 43 -33.12 -22.24 -8.97
N PHE A 44 -34.06 -23.02 -8.43
CA PHE A 44 -34.02 -23.51 -7.05
C PHE A 44 -32.80 -24.40 -6.78
N VAL A 45 -32.53 -25.39 -7.64
CA VAL A 45 -31.38 -26.29 -7.49
C VAL A 45 -30.06 -25.52 -7.58
N LEU A 46 -29.94 -24.59 -8.52
CA LEU A 46 -28.73 -23.77 -8.66
C LEU A 46 -28.48 -22.92 -7.41
N LYS A 47 -29.53 -22.33 -6.81
CA LYS A 47 -29.38 -21.54 -5.59
C LYS A 47 -29.12 -22.36 -4.32
N MET A 48 -29.64 -23.59 -4.27
CA MET A 48 -29.31 -24.55 -3.22
C MET A 48 -27.85 -25.00 -3.29
N LEU A 49 -27.33 -25.23 -4.49
CA LEU A 49 -25.92 -25.59 -4.69
C LEU A 49 -24.98 -24.43 -4.29
N ASP A 50 -25.30 -23.20 -4.72
CA ASP A 50 -24.56 -21.97 -4.38
C ASP A 50 -24.53 -21.71 -2.86
N SER A 51 -25.65 -21.97 -2.18
CA SER A 51 -25.73 -21.84 -0.71
C SER A 51 -24.98 -22.96 0.01
N ALA A 52 -24.97 -24.17 -0.55
CA ALA A 52 -24.26 -25.31 0.02
C ALA A 52 -22.74 -25.14 -0.04
N THR A 53 -22.21 -24.53 -1.12
CA THR A 53 -20.78 -24.21 -1.25
C THR A 53 -20.34 -23.13 -0.26
N ILE A 54 -21.17 -22.12 0.01
CA ILE A 54 -20.86 -21.09 1.01
C ILE A 54 -20.80 -21.71 2.43
N VAL A 55 -21.63 -22.72 2.69
CA VAL A 55 -21.74 -23.37 4.00
C VAL A 55 -20.62 -24.39 4.25
N SER A 56 -20.08 -25.03 3.22
CA SER A 56 -18.94 -25.93 3.38
C SER A 56 -17.67 -25.19 3.82
N ASP A 57 -17.56 -23.92 3.44
CA ASP A 57 -16.35 -23.12 3.62
C ASP A 57 -16.42 -22.22 4.86
N ALA A 58 -17.58 -22.18 5.53
CA ALA A 58 -17.77 -21.38 6.74
C ALA A 58 -17.01 -22.00 7.94
N PRO A 59 -16.21 -21.20 8.67
CA PRO A 59 -15.38 -21.70 9.78
C PRO A 59 -16.22 -22.19 10.97
N ASP A 60 -17.42 -21.64 11.17
CA ASP A 60 -18.36 -22.10 12.20
C ASP A 60 -19.57 -22.82 11.59
N LYS A 61 -19.52 -24.15 11.65
CA LYS A 61 -20.54 -25.04 11.08
C LYS A 61 -21.92 -24.85 11.72
N PHE A 62 -21.98 -24.34 12.95
CA PHE A 62 -23.25 -24.16 13.67
C PHE A 62 -24.04 -22.93 13.18
N GLU A 63 -23.36 -21.82 12.92
CA GLU A 63 -23.98 -20.62 12.33
C GLU A 63 -24.32 -20.85 10.86
N ALA A 64 -23.47 -21.56 10.12
CA ALA A 64 -23.75 -21.97 8.76
C ALA A 64 -25.00 -22.85 8.66
N ALA A 65 -25.19 -23.79 9.60
CA ALA A 65 -26.39 -24.62 9.68
C ALA A 65 -27.67 -23.81 9.99
N ARG A 66 -27.58 -22.76 10.83
CA ARG A 66 -28.69 -21.81 11.05
C ARG A 66 -29.03 -21.03 9.78
N GLY A 67 -28.02 -20.57 9.04
CA GLY A 67 -28.20 -19.93 7.74
C GLY A 67 -28.94 -20.83 6.75
N VAL A 68 -28.48 -22.09 6.60
CA VAL A 68 -29.16 -23.09 5.76
C VAL A 68 -30.61 -23.33 6.20
N GLY A 69 -30.86 -23.42 7.50
CA GLY A 69 -32.22 -23.58 8.05
C GLY A 69 -33.16 -22.44 7.68
N ILE A 70 -32.69 -21.19 7.76
CA ILE A 70 -33.47 -20.00 7.37
C ILE A 70 -33.75 -19.99 5.86
N VAL A 71 -32.75 -20.34 5.05
CA VAL A 71 -32.88 -20.43 3.58
C VAL A 71 -33.90 -21.50 3.19
N LEU A 72 -33.75 -22.73 3.72
CA LEU A 72 -34.68 -23.83 3.49
C LEU A 72 -36.11 -23.51 3.95
N GLY A 73 -36.26 -22.91 5.13
CA GLY A 73 -37.56 -22.49 5.66
C GLY A 73 -38.25 -21.44 4.79
N SER A 74 -37.49 -20.49 4.27
CA SER A 74 -38.00 -19.44 3.36
C SER A 74 -38.46 -20.02 2.03
N PHE A 75 -37.70 -20.97 1.46
CA PHE A 75 -38.07 -21.66 0.23
C PHE A 75 -39.29 -22.56 0.39
N LEU A 76 -39.40 -23.29 1.51
CA LEU A 76 -40.57 -24.09 1.82
C LEU A 76 -41.83 -23.22 1.92
N THR A 77 -41.71 -22.06 2.56
CA THR A 77 -42.80 -21.08 2.68
C THR A 77 -43.24 -20.57 1.30
N LEU A 78 -42.29 -20.23 0.43
CA LEU A 78 -42.59 -19.83 -0.95
C LEU A 78 -43.28 -20.94 -1.76
N ALA A 79 -42.81 -22.18 -1.64
CA ALA A 79 -43.41 -23.33 -2.32
C ALA A 79 -44.86 -23.55 -1.86
N ILE A 80 -45.14 -23.40 -0.56
CA ILE A 80 -46.49 -23.46 0.01
C ILE A 80 -47.35 -22.31 -0.53
N CYS A 81 -46.87 -21.07 -0.49
CA CYS A 81 -47.60 -19.91 -1.03
C CYS A 81 -47.92 -20.08 -2.51
N TRP A 82 -46.99 -20.62 -3.29
CA TRP A 82 -47.18 -20.87 -4.71
C TRP A 82 -48.20 -21.99 -4.96
N GLY A 83 -48.13 -23.08 -4.20
CA GLY A 83 -49.12 -24.17 -4.25
C GLY A 83 -50.54 -23.70 -3.90
N ILE A 84 -50.68 -22.84 -2.88
CA ILE A 84 -51.96 -22.22 -2.51
C ILE A 84 -52.47 -21.31 -3.64
N ALA A 85 -51.60 -20.48 -4.21
CA ALA A 85 -51.97 -19.60 -5.32
C ALA A 85 -52.43 -20.39 -6.56
N LEU A 86 -51.76 -21.51 -6.87
CA LEU A 86 -52.16 -22.44 -7.92
C LEU A 86 -53.53 -23.08 -7.62
N GLY A 87 -53.74 -23.54 -6.39
CA GLY A 87 -55.02 -24.11 -5.96
C GLY A 87 -56.17 -23.12 -6.12
N ILE A 88 -55.97 -21.87 -5.68
CA ILE A 88 -56.95 -20.80 -5.84
C ILE A 88 -57.19 -20.48 -7.32
N GLY A 89 -56.12 -20.44 -8.14
CA GLY A 89 -56.21 -20.19 -9.58
C GLY A 89 -56.99 -21.27 -10.35
N LEU A 90 -56.83 -22.55 -9.97
CA LEU A 90 -57.55 -23.68 -10.57
C LEU A 90 -59.03 -23.71 -10.19
N VAL A 91 -59.37 -23.33 -8.95
CA VAL A 91 -60.76 -23.30 -8.45
C VAL A 91 -61.50 -22.04 -8.90
N SER A 92 -60.78 -20.95 -9.11
CA SER A 92 -61.30 -19.66 -9.54
C SER A 92 -61.80 -19.68 -11.00
N ARG A 93 -63.12 -19.74 -11.20
CA ARG A 93 -63.75 -19.52 -12.53
C ARG A 93 -63.80 -18.05 -12.98
N SER A 94 -63.50 -17.11 -12.09
CA SER A 94 -63.58 -15.67 -12.35
C SER A 94 -62.23 -15.10 -12.80
N LYS A 95 -62.25 -14.25 -13.84
CA LYS A 95 -61.04 -13.57 -14.34
C LYS A 95 -60.39 -12.66 -13.28
N ARG A 96 -61.18 -12.07 -12.37
CA ARG A 96 -60.68 -11.11 -11.36
C ARG A 96 -59.82 -11.80 -10.28
N THR A 97 -60.20 -12.99 -9.86
CA THR A 97 -59.49 -13.77 -8.84
C THR A 97 -58.17 -14.35 -9.35
N SER A 98 -58.06 -14.61 -10.67
CA SER A 98 -56.79 -15.00 -11.30
C SER A 98 -55.76 -13.86 -11.26
N TYR A 99 -56.14 -12.62 -11.57
CA TYR A 99 -55.21 -11.48 -11.46
C TYR A 99 -54.75 -11.23 -10.02
N ALA A 100 -55.67 -11.31 -9.04
CA ALA A 100 -55.32 -11.18 -7.63
C ALA A 100 -54.27 -12.22 -7.19
N SER A 101 -54.40 -13.48 -7.64
CA SER A 101 -53.40 -14.52 -7.33
C SER A 101 -52.02 -14.23 -7.93
N VAL A 102 -51.96 -13.66 -9.13
CA VAL A 102 -50.68 -13.26 -9.77
C VAL A 102 -50.02 -12.12 -9.00
N PHE A 103 -50.80 -11.11 -8.57
CA PHE A 103 -50.26 -10.00 -7.77
C PHE A 103 -49.75 -10.45 -6.41
N VAL A 104 -50.42 -11.39 -5.74
CA VAL A 104 -49.95 -11.97 -4.48
C VAL A 104 -48.63 -12.71 -4.69
N VAL A 105 -48.53 -13.56 -5.73
CA VAL A 105 -47.28 -14.27 -6.05
C VAL A 105 -46.16 -13.28 -6.35
N LEU A 106 -46.41 -12.26 -7.19
CA LEU A 106 -45.41 -11.25 -7.52
C LEU A 106 -44.94 -10.47 -6.29
N SER A 107 -45.87 -10.11 -5.38
CA SER A 107 -45.54 -9.41 -4.13
C SER A 107 -44.69 -10.28 -3.20
N CYS A 108 -44.97 -11.59 -3.11
CA CYS A 108 -44.13 -12.53 -2.38
C CYS A 108 -42.72 -12.67 -2.97
N PHE A 109 -42.59 -12.65 -4.31
CA PHE A 109 -41.28 -12.66 -4.97
C PHE A 109 -40.47 -11.41 -4.69
N ILE A 110 -41.10 -10.23 -4.72
CA ILE A 110 -40.45 -8.95 -4.38
C ILE A 110 -39.98 -8.96 -2.93
N ALA A 111 -40.85 -9.36 -1.99
CA ALA A 111 -40.51 -9.45 -0.57
C ALA A 111 -39.37 -10.45 -0.32
N PHE A 112 -39.39 -11.61 -0.99
CA PHE A 112 -38.30 -12.58 -0.90
C PHE A 112 -36.98 -12.03 -1.45
N GLY A 113 -37.01 -11.31 -2.58
CA GLY A 113 -35.83 -10.67 -3.15
C GLY A 113 -35.18 -9.68 -2.17
N GLN A 114 -35.99 -8.90 -1.44
CA GLN A 114 -35.49 -7.97 -0.42
C GLN A 114 -34.87 -8.69 0.78
N VAL A 115 -35.54 -9.73 1.31
CA VAL A 115 -35.02 -10.53 2.42
C VAL A 115 -33.73 -11.26 2.02
N TRP A 116 -33.68 -11.81 0.81
CA TRP A 116 -32.50 -12.48 0.28
C TRP A 116 -31.32 -11.53 0.09
N GLY A 117 -31.57 -10.31 -0.43
CA GLY A 117 -30.53 -9.28 -0.55
C GLY A 117 -29.95 -8.90 0.81
N HIS A 118 -30.80 -8.71 1.81
CA HIS A 118 -30.35 -8.43 3.19
C HIS A 118 -29.57 -9.61 3.78
N LEU A 119 -29.99 -10.85 3.54
CA LEU A 119 -29.29 -12.05 3.98
C LEU A 119 -27.92 -12.21 3.33
N GLN A 120 -27.78 -11.93 2.02
CA GLN A 120 -26.48 -11.96 1.35
C GLN A 120 -25.51 -10.91 1.90
N GLU A 121 -25.99 -9.71 2.17
CA GLU A 121 -25.17 -8.65 2.79
C GLU A 121 -24.75 -9.06 4.21
N THR A 122 -25.68 -9.63 4.96
CA THR A 122 -25.43 -10.15 6.31
C THR A 122 -24.40 -11.29 6.28
N LEU A 123 -24.54 -12.25 5.37
CA LEU A 123 -23.58 -13.35 5.18
C LEU A 123 -22.21 -12.87 4.70
N ARG A 124 -22.13 -11.80 3.90
CA ARG A 124 -20.85 -11.15 3.57
C ARG A 124 -20.20 -10.48 4.77
N GLN A 125 -21.00 -9.83 5.62
CA GLN A 125 -20.51 -9.21 6.86
C GLN A 125 -20.04 -10.23 7.90
N TYR A 126 -20.68 -11.41 7.97
CA TYR A 126 -20.27 -12.52 8.84
C TYR A 126 -19.20 -13.43 8.21
N GLY A 127 -19.06 -13.42 6.88
CA GLY A 127 -18.06 -14.21 6.15
C GLY A 127 -16.67 -13.58 6.09
N THR A 128 -16.52 -12.31 6.51
CA THR A 128 -15.19 -11.72 6.73
C THR A 128 -14.77 -12.06 8.15
N SER A 129 -13.87 -13.02 8.28
CA SER A 129 -13.32 -13.39 9.58
C SER A 129 -12.66 -12.15 10.21
N PRO A 130 -12.60 -12.04 11.55
CA PRO A 130 -11.82 -10.99 12.22
C PRO A 130 -10.38 -10.89 11.69
N GLN A 131 -9.81 -12.02 11.27
CA GLN A 131 -8.53 -12.11 10.60
C GLN A 131 -8.51 -11.36 9.25
N ASP A 132 -9.48 -11.59 8.37
CA ASP A 132 -9.57 -10.89 7.07
C ASP A 132 -9.67 -9.37 7.26
N LYS A 133 -10.43 -8.92 8.26
CA LYS A 133 -10.54 -7.49 8.61
C LYS A 133 -9.20 -6.92 9.07
N SER A 134 -8.50 -7.62 9.96
CA SER A 134 -7.20 -7.19 10.46
C SER A 134 -6.12 -7.14 9.37
N VAL A 135 -6.15 -8.09 8.42
CA VAL A 135 -5.24 -8.12 7.26
C VAL A 135 -5.56 -6.97 6.31
N ALA A 136 -6.85 -6.71 6.03
CA ALA A 136 -7.26 -5.59 5.19
C ALA A 136 -6.90 -4.24 5.82
N GLU A 137 -7.06 -4.08 7.14
CA GLU A 137 -6.64 -2.89 7.88
C GLU A 137 -5.13 -2.68 7.83
N LEU A 138 -4.34 -3.77 7.95
CA LEU A 138 -2.88 -3.70 7.84
C LEU A 138 -2.44 -3.31 6.42
N GLN A 139 -3.08 -3.86 5.39
CA GLN A 139 -2.81 -3.51 3.99
C GLN A 139 -3.18 -2.06 3.68
N ALA A 140 -4.33 -1.59 4.14
CA ALA A 140 -4.75 -0.20 3.98
C ALA A 140 -3.78 0.76 4.68
N TYR A 141 -3.33 0.42 5.88
CA TYR A 141 -2.34 1.20 6.61
C TYR A 141 -0.96 1.19 5.90
N GLN A 142 -0.52 0.05 5.36
CA GLN A 142 0.71 0.00 4.57
C GLN A 142 0.65 0.89 3.32
N ALA A 143 -0.52 0.95 2.65
CA ALA A 143 -0.72 1.87 1.52
C ALA A 143 -0.65 3.33 2.00
N GLU A 144 -1.30 3.68 3.10
CA GLU A 144 -1.22 5.02 3.70
C GLU A 144 0.21 5.43 4.08
N VAL A 145 0.98 4.50 4.65
CA VAL A 145 2.40 4.73 4.98
C VAL A 145 3.24 4.94 3.71
N GLN A 146 2.96 4.20 2.64
CA GLN A 146 3.64 4.39 1.36
C GLN A 146 3.30 5.76 0.75
N ASP A 147 2.04 6.19 0.81
CA ASP A 147 1.62 7.50 0.33
C ASP A 147 2.22 8.63 1.16
N ARG A 148 2.26 8.50 2.49
CA ARG A 148 2.95 9.46 3.39
C ARG A 148 4.43 9.55 3.06
N ARG A 149 5.11 8.41 2.90
CA ARG A 149 6.53 8.36 2.55
C ARG A 149 6.81 8.98 1.19
N ARG A 150 5.94 8.74 0.21
CA ARG A 150 6.04 9.36 -1.10
C ARG A 150 5.91 10.88 -1.01
N ALA A 151 4.93 11.38 -0.26
CA ALA A 151 4.74 12.82 -0.06
C ALA A 151 5.93 13.48 0.68
N GLN A 152 6.52 12.79 1.67
CA GLN A 152 7.74 13.25 2.35
C GLN A 152 8.91 13.39 1.38
N ILE A 153 9.14 12.36 0.55
CA ILE A 153 10.20 12.35 -0.46
C ILE A 153 9.98 13.46 -1.50
N GLU A 154 8.74 13.66 -1.97
CA GLU A 154 8.38 14.76 -2.88
C GLU A 154 8.62 16.14 -2.24
N SER A 155 8.56 16.25 -0.91
CA SER A 155 8.89 17.49 -0.18
C SER A 155 10.39 17.67 0.12
N GLY A 156 11.23 16.69 -0.27
CA GLY A 156 12.66 16.67 0.03
C GLY A 156 13.03 16.20 1.44
N ASP A 157 12.07 15.69 2.20
CA ASP A 157 12.31 15.09 3.51
C ASP A 157 12.59 13.59 3.35
N TYR A 158 13.85 13.21 3.55
CA TYR A 158 14.33 11.83 3.46
C TYR A 158 14.47 11.15 4.84
N SER A 159 13.98 11.79 5.91
CA SER A 159 14.09 11.24 7.26
C SER A 159 13.19 10.00 7.44
N ILE A 160 13.63 9.08 8.30
CA ILE A 160 12.84 7.90 8.66
C ILE A 160 11.88 8.30 9.78
N ASP A 161 10.58 8.30 9.51
CA ASP A 161 9.56 8.55 10.53
C ASP A 161 9.45 7.36 11.51
N THR A 162 10.10 7.49 12.65
CA THR A 162 10.09 6.48 13.72
C THR A 162 8.70 6.27 14.32
N ASN A 163 7.80 7.27 14.30
CA ASN A 163 6.43 7.11 14.80
C ASN A 163 5.64 6.14 13.92
N THR A 164 5.83 6.22 12.61
CA THR A 164 5.21 5.28 11.66
C THR A 164 5.68 3.85 11.90
N LEU A 165 6.94 3.64 12.31
CA LEU A 165 7.43 2.31 12.69
C LEU A 165 6.80 1.81 13.99
N ASP A 166 6.64 2.67 15.00
CA ASP A 166 5.96 2.33 16.26
C ASP A 166 4.48 1.93 16.01
N GLU A 167 3.74 2.74 15.24
CA GLU A 167 2.36 2.43 14.83
C GLU A 167 2.28 1.12 14.03
N THR A 168 3.25 0.84 13.16
CA THR A 168 3.31 -0.42 12.39
C THR A 168 3.48 -1.61 13.33
N ALA A 169 4.37 -1.53 14.32
CA ALA A 169 4.58 -2.59 15.30
C ALA A 169 3.33 -2.84 16.16
N GLU A 170 2.64 -1.78 16.59
CA GLU A 170 1.38 -1.87 17.33
C GLU A 170 0.27 -2.54 16.50
N ARG A 171 0.11 -2.14 15.23
CA ARG A 171 -0.89 -2.73 14.33
C ARG A 171 -0.60 -4.20 14.02
N LEU A 172 0.67 -4.59 13.85
CA LEU A 172 1.05 -5.99 13.72
C LEU A 172 0.63 -6.79 14.94
N ARG A 173 0.89 -6.29 16.16
CA ARG A 173 0.45 -6.96 17.40
C ARG A 173 -1.07 -7.07 17.49
N ALA A 174 -1.80 -6.01 17.13
CA ALA A 174 -3.25 -6.02 17.13
C ALA A 174 -3.80 -7.06 16.13
N ALA A 175 -3.24 -7.13 14.93
CA ALA A 175 -3.60 -8.15 13.93
C ALA A 175 -3.27 -9.58 14.42
N GLY A 176 -2.12 -9.77 15.06
CA GLY A 176 -1.75 -11.04 15.68
C GLY A 176 -2.70 -11.46 16.81
N ALA A 177 -3.15 -10.52 17.63
CA ALA A 177 -4.12 -10.76 18.70
C ALA A 177 -5.53 -11.07 18.18
N ALA A 178 -5.89 -10.53 17.02
CA ALA A 178 -7.16 -10.80 16.33
C ALA A 178 -7.15 -12.12 15.54
N SER A 179 -5.99 -12.75 15.32
CA SER A 179 -5.90 -14.03 14.62
C SER A 179 -6.48 -15.17 15.46
N GLY A 180 -7.16 -16.10 14.78
CA GLY A 180 -7.68 -17.33 15.36
C GLY A 180 -6.61 -18.41 15.59
N THR A 181 -5.38 -18.23 15.10
CA THR A 181 -4.31 -19.23 15.22
C THR A 181 -3.14 -18.74 16.07
N MET A 182 -2.56 -19.64 16.89
CA MET A 182 -1.36 -19.34 17.67
C MET A 182 -0.16 -19.00 16.78
N GLN A 183 -0.09 -19.61 15.60
CA GLN A 183 1.01 -19.43 14.65
C GLN A 183 1.03 -18.01 14.08
N ASP A 184 -0.10 -17.51 13.59
CA ASP A 184 -0.20 -16.15 13.03
C ASP A 184 0.12 -15.09 14.08
N ARG A 185 -0.31 -15.31 15.33
CA ARG A 185 0.03 -14.44 16.45
C ARG A 185 1.54 -14.35 16.63
N VAL A 186 2.25 -15.48 16.64
CA VAL A 186 3.71 -15.48 16.80
C VAL A 186 4.39 -14.81 15.60
N ILE A 187 3.95 -15.07 14.37
CA ILE A 187 4.48 -14.40 13.17
C ILE A 187 4.33 -12.88 13.29
N ALA A 188 3.17 -12.41 13.73
CA ALA A 188 2.92 -10.99 13.94
C ALA A 188 3.80 -10.39 15.06
N GLU A 189 4.01 -11.11 16.16
CA GLU A 189 4.90 -10.68 17.24
C GLU A 189 6.38 -10.65 16.83
N VAL A 190 6.83 -11.59 15.99
CA VAL A 190 8.20 -11.60 15.42
C VAL A 190 8.37 -10.45 14.41
N SER A 191 7.35 -10.21 13.58
CA SER A 191 7.33 -9.08 12.64
C SER A 191 7.40 -7.74 13.37
N ALA A 192 6.62 -7.57 14.45
CA ALA A 192 6.65 -6.38 15.29
C ALA A 192 8.04 -6.18 15.93
N ALA A 193 8.67 -7.25 16.43
CA ALA A 193 10.02 -7.16 16.99
C ALA A 193 11.08 -6.77 15.96
N LEU A 194 10.96 -7.24 14.71
CA LEU A 194 11.82 -6.77 13.61
C LEU A 194 11.62 -5.27 13.33
N VAL A 195 10.37 -4.81 13.28
CA VAL A 195 10.06 -3.39 13.05
C VAL A 195 10.65 -2.51 14.17
N GLU A 196 10.55 -2.94 15.42
CA GLU A 196 11.16 -2.22 16.56
C GLU A 196 12.69 -2.19 16.48
N ARG A 197 13.32 -3.30 16.09
CA ARG A 197 14.77 -3.33 15.85
C ARG A 197 15.17 -2.32 14.76
N VAL A 198 14.42 -2.25 13.67
CA VAL A 198 14.65 -1.29 12.59
C VAL A 198 14.43 0.14 13.07
N ARG A 199 13.40 0.39 13.90
CA ARG A 199 13.13 1.69 14.51
C ARG A 199 14.30 2.18 15.37
N ASP A 200 14.80 1.33 16.27
CA ASP A 200 15.92 1.67 17.15
C ASP A 200 17.16 2.04 16.35
N ALA A 201 17.49 1.22 15.34
CA ALA A 201 18.62 1.49 14.46
C ALA A 201 18.40 2.74 13.60
N SER A 202 17.17 3.02 13.19
CA SER A 202 16.82 4.22 12.42
C SER A 202 16.95 5.49 13.25
N ALA A 203 16.54 5.47 14.52
CA ALA A 203 16.72 6.59 15.43
C ALA A 203 18.20 6.92 15.65
N ALA A 204 19.04 5.90 15.87
CA ALA A 204 20.49 6.07 15.98
C ALA A 204 21.11 6.62 14.68
N TYR A 205 20.68 6.10 13.53
CA TYR A 205 21.09 6.59 12.22
C TYR A 205 20.71 8.05 12.00
N THR A 206 19.45 8.44 12.24
CA THR A 206 18.99 9.83 12.10
C THR A 206 19.76 10.78 13.01
N ALA A 207 20.02 10.38 14.26
CA ALA A 207 20.84 11.18 15.17
C ALA A 207 22.26 11.40 14.61
N ALA A 208 22.89 10.36 14.06
CA ALA A 208 24.22 10.45 13.47
C ALA A 208 24.23 11.28 12.17
N VAL A 209 23.22 11.15 11.30
CA VAL A 209 23.06 12.01 10.11
C VAL A 209 22.92 13.47 10.51
N ASN A 210 22.07 13.79 11.50
CA ASN A 210 21.89 15.16 11.97
C ASN A 210 23.20 15.73 12.54
N ALA A 211 24.03 14.89 13.18
CA ALA A 211 25.34 15.31 13.68
C ALA A 211 26.37 15.56 12.56
N LEU A 212 26.23 14.93 11.38
CA LEU A 212 27.03 15.22 10.18
C LEU A 212 26.48 16.41 9.39
N ALA A 213 25.16 16.61 9.37
CA ALA A 213 24.49 17.69 8.66
C ALA A 213 24.56 19.03 9.41
N ASP A 214 24.95 19.02 10.69
CA ASP A 214 25.29 20.23 11.43
C ASP A 214 26.38 21.00 10.66
N PRO A 215 26.14 22.27 10.26
CA PRO A 215 27.13 23.04 9.52
C PRO A 215 28.50 23.05 10.20
N SER A 216 28.55 23.06 11.54
CA SER A 216 29.80 23.02 12.30
C SER A 216 30.59 21.71 12.18
N ALA A 217 30.01 20.64 11.64
CA ALA A 217 30.62 19.32 11.58
C ALA A 217 31.55 19.10 10.37
N PHE A 218 31.34 19.82 9.26
CA PHE A 218 32.15 19.68 8.04
C PHE A 218 32.52 21.01 7.38
N ASP A 219 32.04 22.13 7.89
CA ASP A 219 32.41 23.43 7.36
C ASP A 219 33.87 23.73 7.74
N LEU A 220 34.71 23.83 6.71
CA LEU A 220 36.15 24.05 6.81
C LEU A 220 36.47 25.41 7.47
N VAL A 221 35.50 26.33 7.54
CA VAL A 221 35.60 27.58 8.33
C VAL A 221 36.03 27.31 9.77
N TRP A 222 35.54 26.22 10.36
CA TRP A 222 35.68 25.96 11.80
C TRP A 222 36.90 25.11 12.14
N ILE A 223 37.74 24.77 11.16
CA ILE A 223 38.95 23.98 11.37
C ILE A 223 40.12 24.93 11.62
N GLU A 224 40.36 25.23 12.89
CA GLU A 224 41.46 26.08 13.34
C GLU A 224 42.71 25.25 13.68
N ASP A 225 42.50 24.02 14.16
CA ASP A 225 43.55 23.10 14.58
C ASP A 225 43.36 21.66 14.07
N ARG A 226 44.34 20.80 14.36
CA ARG A 226 44.28 19.39 13.92
C ARG A 226 43.30 18.59 14.77
N GLU A 227 43.03 19.03 15.98
CA GLU A 227 42.07 18.42 16.89
C GLU A 227 40.63 18.57 16.37
N ASP A 228 40.32 19.63 15.62
CA ASP A 228 39.06 19.78 14.89
C ASP A 228 38.86 18.66 13.86
N LEU A 229 39.92 18.27 13.14
CA LEU A 229 39.89 17.11 12.23
C LEU A 229 39.61 15.79 12.97
N ASP A 230 40.03 15.67 14.23
CA ASP A 230 39.68 14.51 15.07
C ASP A 230 38.19 14.48 15.47
N ASP A 231 37.54 15.63 15.64
CA ASP A 231 36.08 15.68 15.84
C ASP A 231 35.34 15.20 14.60
N ILE A 232 35.77 15.62 13.41
CA ILE A 232 35.20 15.16 12.13
C ILE A 232 35.35 13.63 12.00
N ARG A 233 36.55 13.08 12.23
CA ARG A 233 36.77 11.62 12.24
C ARG A 233 35.83 10.90 13.18
N ARG A 234 35.61 11.46 14.38
CA ARG A 234 34.73 10.88 15.39
C ARG A 234 33.28 10.84 14.91
N ARG A 235 32.80 11.92 14.27
CA ARG A 235 31.45 11.99 13.70
C ARG A 235 31.26 11.02 12.54
N VAL A 236 32.22 10.96 11.61
CA VAL A 236 32.23 9.97 10.51
C VAL A 236 32.21 8.54 11.07
N ALA A 237 33.01 8.25 12.09
CA ALA A 237 33.01 6.94 12.75
C ALA A 237 31.67 6.62 13.44
N GLN A 238 31.04 7.58 14.10
CA GLN A 238 29.71 7.41 14.69
C GLN A 238 28.65 7.12 13.63
N PHE A 239 28.67 7.86 12.52
CA PHE A 239 27.76 7.62 11.40
C PHE A 239 27.99 6.25 10.76
N ARG A 240 29.24 5.83 10.54
CA ARG A 240 29.59 4.49 10.06
C ARG A 240 28.99 3.39 10.93
N VAL A 241 29.13 3.51 12.26
CA VAL A 241 28.56 2.54 13.22
C VAL A 241 27.04 2.52 13.16
N ALA A 242 26.40 3.69 13.10
CA ALA A 242 24.94 3.78 13.01
C ALA A 242 24.41 3.22 11.68
N ASN A 243 25.10 3.46 10.57
CA ASN A 243 24.80 2.91 9.25
C ASN A 243 24.90 1.38 9.25
N GLU A 244 25.97 0.80 9.79
CA GLU A 244 26.10 -0.67 9.88
C GLU A 244 25.05 -1.27 10.82
N GLY A 245 24.70 -0.59 11.92
CA GLY A 245 23.60 -0.98 12.78
C GLY A 245 22.26 -1.06 12.04
N LEU A 246 21.95 -0.05 11.23
CA LEU A 246 20.74 -0.01 10.41
C LEU A 246 20.77 -1.02 9.26
N ARG A 247 21.92 -1.22 8.61
CA ARG A 247 22.13 -2.25 7.59
C ARG A 247 21.91 -3.66 8.16
N SER A 248 22.46 -3.95 9.33
CA SER A 248 22.24 -5.21 10.05
C SER A 248 20.77 -5.41 10.45
N ALA A 249 20.08 -4.34 10.88
CA ALA A 249 18.66 -4.41 11.22
C ALA A 249 17.75 -4.64 10.01
N THR A 250 18.08 -4.05 8.86
CA THR A 250 17.31 -4.19 7.61
C THR A 250 17.67 -5.45 6.82
N SER A 251 18.80 -6.10 7.12
CA SER A 251 19.19 -7.40 6.57
C SER A 251 19.18 -8.48 7.66
N PRO A 252 18.00 -8.83 8.22
CA PRO A 252 17.92 -9.83 9.27
C PRO A 252 18.42 -11.18 8.77
N THR A 253 19.20 -11.88 9.58
CA THR A 253 19.67 -13.23 9.25
C THR A 253 18.57 -14.26 9.54
N LEU A 254 18.69 -15.45 8.94
CA LEU A 254 17.83 -16.58 9.31
C LEU A 254 17.91 -16.86 10.82
N GLU A 255 19.11 -16.81 11.39
CA GLU A 255 19.38 -17.00 12.82
C GLU A 255 18.60 -16.01 13.72
N TYR A 256 18.42 -14.76 13.27
CA TYR A 256 17.57 -13.80 13.98
C TYR A 256 16.14 -14.31 14.09
N PHE A 257 15.56 -14.78 12.98
CA PHE A 257 14.19 -15.30 13.00
C PHE A 257 14.09 -16.59 13.79
N GLU A 258 15.01 -17.54 13.61
CA GLU A 258 15.05 -18.77 14.41
C GLU A 258 15.06 -18.46 15.92
N THR A 259 15.87 -17.49 16.34
CA THR A 259 15.94 -17.04 17.73
C THR A 259 14.63 -16.41 18.20
N GLU A 260 14.03 -15.52 17.41
CA GLU A 260 12.78 -14.83 17.77
C GLU A 260 11.56 -15.76 17.79
N PHE A 261 11.48 -16.73 16.87
CA PHE A 261 10.45 -17.78 16.88
C PHE A 261 10.62 -18.72 18.07
N ALA A 262 11.86 -19.14 18.39
CA ALA A 262 12.15 -19.99 19.53
C ALA A 262 11.76 -19.33 20.87
N LYS A 263 12.04 -18.02 21.05
CA LYS A 263 11.62 -17.25 22.23
C LYS A 263 10.11 -17.29 22.47
N ARG A 264 9.31 -17.49 21.41
CA ARG A 264 7.84 -17.49 21.44
C ARG A 264 7.23 -18.89 21.36
N GLY A 265 8.06 -19.93 21.52
CA GLY A 265 7.61 -21.32 21.60
C GLY A 265 7.34 -22.00 20.25
N ILE A 266 7.72 -21.37 19.13
CA ILE A 266 7.73 -22.03 17.81
C ILE A 266 9.17 -22.46 17.53
N ALA A 267 9.43 -23.76 17.70
CA ALA A 267 10.74 -24.35 17.44
C ALA A 267 10.88 -24.90 16.01
N ASP A 268 9.89 -24.68 15.14
CA ASP A 268 9.90 -25.19 13.77
C ASP A 268 10.74 -24.29 12.84
N PRO A 269 11.92 -24.75 12.37
CA PRO A 269 12.81 -23.95 11.52
C PRO A 269 12.19 -23.63 10.15
N PHE A 270 11.19 -24.38 9.67
CA PHE A 270 10.56 -24.13 8.38
C PHE A 270 9.81 -22.80 8.34
N HIS A 271 9.21 -22.40 9.46
CA HIS A 271 8.47 -21.13 9.58
C HIS A 271 9.43 -19.93 9.56
N ALA A 272 10.56 -20.04 10.25
CA ALA A 272 11.60 -19.01 10.23
C ALA A 272 12.20 -18.86 8.82
N ALA A 273 12.45 -19.98 8.12
CA ALA A 273 12.99 -19.98 6.77
C ALA A 273 12.03 -19.36 5.74
N ASP A 274 10.75 -19.71 5.76
CA ASP A 274 9.74 -19.17 4.84
C ASP A 274 9.52 -17.66 5.07
N PHE A 275 9.45 -17.25 6.34
CA PHE A 275 9.36 -15.84 6.70
C PHE A 275 10.61 -15.05 6.26
N PHE A 276 11.81 -15.61 6.49
CA PHE A 276 13.07 -15.03 6.04
C PHE A 276 13.11 -14.84 4.51
N GLN A 277 12.68 -15.85 3.74
CA GLN A 277 12.62 -15.74 2.27
C GLN A 277 11.63 -14.66 1.83
N THR A 278 10.46 -14.57 2.49
CA THR A 278 9.47 -13.52 2.21
C THR A 278 10.04 -12.12 2.42
N VAL A 279 10.73 -11.89 3.53
CA VAL A 279 11.39 -10.60 3.82
C VAL A 279 12.48 -10.28 2.80
N ARG A 280 13.30 -11.27 2.45
CA ARG A 280 14.43 -11.11 1.51
C ARG A 280 13.98 -10.87 0.07
N ASN A 281 12.90 -11.50 -0.37
CA ASN A 281 12.41 -11.41 -1.75
C ASN A 281 11.60 -10.14 -2.01
N HIS A 282 11.44 -9.27 -1.01
CA HIS A 282 10.78 -7.99 -1.19
C HIS A 282 11.62 -7.11 -2.15
N SER A 283 11.03 -6.68 -3.26
CA SER A 283 11.74 -5.98 -4.36
C SER A 283 12.54 -4.76 -3.90
N LYS A 284 12.06 -4.06 -2.86
CA LYS A 284 12.72 -2.88 -2.29
C LYS A 284 13.88 -3.19 -1.34
N HIS A 285 14.06 -4.43 -0.90
CA HIS A 285 15.09 -4.81 0.07
C HIS A 285 16.50 -4.58 -0.47
N ALA A 286 16.76 -5.04 -1.70
CA ALA A 286 18.05 -4.86 -2.35
C ALA A 286 18.43 -3.38 -2.51
N ILE A 287 17.46 -2.52 -2.84
CA ILE A 287 17.66 -1.08 -3.01
C ILE A 287 18.02 -0.42 -1.68
N VAL A 288 17.34 -0.81 -0.59
CA VAL A 288 17.67 -0.32 0.76
C VAL A 288 19.09 -0.69 1.16
N LEU A 289 19.56 -1.91 0.84
CA LEU A 289 20.94 -2.30 1.13
C LEU A 289 21.96 -1.53 0.29
N GLN A 290 21.66 -1.26 -1.00
CA GLN A 290 22.50 -0.43 -1.85
C GLN A 290 22.66 1.00 -1.28
N LEU A 291 21.59 1.59 -0.73
CA LEU A 291 21.69 2.88 -0.05
C LEU A 291 22.68 2.84 1.12
N ARG A 292 22.64 1.78 1.94
CA ARG A 292 23.56 1.61 3.08
C ARG A 292 25.00 1.35 2.64
N ASP A 293 25.20 0.67 1.51
CA ASP A 293 26.54 0.48 0.93
C ASP A 293 27.11 1.82 0.42
N LEU A 294 26.28 2.69 -0.19
CA LEU A 294 26.66 4.06 -0.58
C LEU A 294 26.98 4.94 0.65
N ASP A 295 26.23 4.82 1.74
CA ASP A 295 26.53 5.52 3.00
C ASP A 295 27.88 5.08 3.59
N ALA A 296 28.23 3.79 3.46
CA ALA A 296 29.53 3.28 3.88
C ALA A 296 30.67 3.83 3.01
N GLU A 297 30.46 3.92 1.70
CA GLU A 297 31.42 4.54 0.79
C GLU A 297 31.59 6.04 1.08
N PHE A 298 30.51 6.75 1.39
CA PHE A 298 30.56 8.14 1.84
C PHE A 298 31.43 8.29 3.11
N CYS A 299 31.31 7.38 4.09
CA CYS A 299 32.18 7.37 5.27
C CYS A 299 33.66 7.21 4.89
N ASP A 300 33.97 6.28 3.97
CA ASP A 300 35.33 6.05 3.50
C ASP A 300 35.92 7.29 2.80
N LEU A 301 35.11 8.02 2.05
CA LEU A 301 35.49 9.30 1.44
C LEU A 301 35.71 10.39 2.49
N GLY A 302 34.85 10.47 3.51
CA GLY A 302 35.04 11.38 4.64
C GLY A 302 36.36 11.14 5.36
N ASP A 303 36.68 9.87 5.69
CA ASP A 303 37.96 9.52 6.31
C ASP A 303 39.16 9.85 5.41
N ARG A 304 39.03 9.63 4.09
CA ARG A 304 40.06 10.00 3.11
C ARG A 304 40.24 11.51 3.00
N ALA A 305 39.15 12.29 3.02
CA ALA A 305 39.20 13.75 2.98
C ALA A 305 39.94 14.30 4.20
N VAL A 306 39.56 13.83 5.39
CA VAL A 306 40.21 14.25 6.63
C VAL A 306 41.70 13.84 6.66
N ALA A 307 42.02 12.63 6.21
CA ALA A 307 43.42 12.19 6.11
C ALA A 307 44.22 13.02 5.11
N LEU A 308 43.61 13.43 3.98
CA LEU A 308 44.23 14.27 2.97
C LEU A 308 44.53 15.68 3.52
N LEU A 309 43.58 16.28 4.24
CA LEU A 309 43.74 17.58 4.90
C LEU A 309 44.79 17.57 6.02
N ASP A 310 44.83 16.52 6.85
CA ASP A 310 45.81 16.38 7.93
C ASP A 310 47.23 16.13 7.41
N LYS A 311 47.37 15.28 6.38
CA LYS A 311 48.67 15.02 5.72
C LYS A 311 49.27 16.31 5.15
N ASN A 312 48.42 17.19 4.63
CA ASN A 312 48.81 18.44 3.98
C ASN A 312 48.47 19.67 4.84
N TRP A 313 48.56 19.54 6.17
CA TRP A 313 48.29 20.64 7.09
C TRP A 313 49.13 21.89 6.75
N LYS A 314 48.48 23.06 6.70
CA LYS A 314 49.04 24.37 6.24
C LYS A 314 49.28 24.51 4.74
N GLU A 315 49.03 23.49 3.94
CA GLU A 315 49.03 23.57 2.46
C GLU A 315 47.62 23.83 1.90
N TRP A 316 46.70 24.19 2.77
CA TRP A 316 45.36 24.64 2.43
C TRP A 316 44.90 25.71 3.41
N SER A 317 43.97 26.55 2.97
CA SER A 317 43.30 27.56 3.79
C SER A 317 41.87 27.76 3.32
N PHE A 318 40.96 28.00 4.25
CA PHE A 318 39.59 28.38 3.93
C PHE A 318 39.40 29.88 4.10
N ASP A 319 38.78 30.53 3.11
CA ASP A 319 38.37 31.93 3.24
C ASP A 319 36.88 32.02 3.61
N PRO A 320 36.54 32.43 4.85
CA PRO A 320 35.15 32.52 5.29
C PRO A 320 34.35 33.61 4.58
N GLU A 321 34.98 34.60 3.96
CA GLU A 321 34.27 35.67 3.25
C GLU A 321 33.77 35.21 1.89
N THR A 322 34.59 34.44 1.18
CA THR A 322 34.26 33.90 -0.16
C THR A 322 33.64 32.51 -0.11
N GLY A 323 33.84 31.77 0.99
CA GLY A 323 33.47 30.36 1.11
C GLY A 323 34.37 29.44 0.29
N GLU A 324 35.55 29.91 -0.12
CA GLU A 324 36.45 29.19 -1.02
C GLU A 324 37.55 28.46 -0.24
N LEU A 325 37.81 27.21 -0.63
CA LEU A 325 38.94 26.41 -0.17
C LEU A 325 40.13 26.61 -1.12
N PHE A 326 41.20 27.21 -0.62
CA PHE A 326 42.45 27.35 -1.34
C PHE A 326 43.36 26.15 -1.05
N LEU A 327 43.78 25.44 -2.09
CA LEU A 327 44.70 24.31 -2.02
C LEU A 327 46.02 24.71 -2.70
N HIS A 328 47.13 24.67 -1.97
CA HIS A 328 48.42 25.20 -2.45
C HIS A 328 49.28 24.17 -3.21
N ASN A 329 48.83 22.92 -3.29
CA ASN A 329 49.55 21.81 -3.91
C ASN A 329 48.64 21.07 -4.92
N ASP A 330 49.16 20.81 -6.12
CA ASP A 330 48.47 20.09 -7.19
C ASP A 330 47.99 18.68 -6.76
N GLU A 331 48.79 17.92 -5.98
CA GLU A 331 48.39 16.59 -5.49
C GLU A 331 47.19 16.68 -4.54
N LEU A 332 47.16 17.72 -3.69
CA LEU A 332 46.07 17.98 -2.77
C LEU A 332 44.80 18.40 -3.53
N PHE A 333 44.96 19.26 -4.54
CA PHE A 333 43.87 19.69 -5.41
C PHE A 333 43.24 18.53 -6.19
N GLU A 334 44.06 17.70 -6.84
CA GLU A 334 43.58 16.52 -7.55
C GLU A 334 42.88 15.53 -6.62
N GLY A 335 43.47 15.28 -5.44
CA GLY A 335 42.89 14.39 -4.43
C GLY A 335 41.55 14.88 -3.89
N TRP A 336 41.44 16.18 -3.61
CA TRP A 336 40.22 16.81 -3.11
C TRP A 336 39.10 16.81 -4.15
N ASN A 337 39.41 17.14 -5.40
CA ASN A 337 38.44 17.11 -6.49
C ASN A 337 37.95 15.68 -6.75
N ALA A 338 38.84 14.68 -6.76
CA ALA A 338 38.44 13.29 -6.93
C ALA A 338 37.49 12.79 -5.83
N ILE A 339 37.68 13.27 -4.58
CA ILE A 339 36.76 12.98 -3.47
C ILE A 339 35.41 13.69 -3.70
N THR A 340 35.44 14.98 -4.02
CA THR A 340 34.24 15.81 -4.23
C THR A 340 33.38 15.26 -5.38
N ASP A 341 33.99 14.93 -6.52
CA ASP A 341 33.31 14.31 -7.66
C ASP A 341 32.65 12.99 -7.27
N ARG A 342 33.32 12.18 -6.44
CA ARG A 342 32.75 10.91 -5.98
C ARG A 342 31.62 11.11 -4.99
N VAL A 343 31.72 12.08 -4.08
CA VAL A 343 30.62 12.45 -3.15
C VAL A 343 29.40 12.90 -3.94
N ASN A 344 29.57 13.74 -4.97
CA ASN A 344 28.48 14.18 -5.84
C ASN A 344 27.83 13.00 -6.59
N ALA A 345 28.65 12.07 -7.11
CA ALA A 345 28.15 10.86 -7.77
C ALA A 345 27.37 9.94 -6.80
N ILE A 346 27.83 9.81 -5.55
CA ILE A 346 27.11 9.07 -4.50
C ILE A 346 25.78 9.74 -4.20
N ALA A 347 25.75 11.07 -4.01
CA ALA A 347 24.53 11.82 -3.72
C ALA A 347 23.50 11.67 -4.85
N ALA A 348 23.92 11.78 -6.11
CA ALA A 348 23.06 11.57 -7.27
C ALA A 348 22.46 10.14 -7.29
N GLU A 349 23.29 9.13 -7.02
CA GLU A 349 22.83 7.73 -6.98
C GLU A 349 21.88 7.48 -5.78
N GLN A 350 22.15 8.06 -4.62
CA GLN A 350 21.25 7.97 -3.45
C GLN A 350 19.88 8.58 -3.77
N THR A 351 19.85 9.78 -4.37
CA THR A 351 18.60 10.42 -4.81
C THR A 351 17.84 9.53 -5.79
N ARG A 352 18.54 8.95 -6.78
CA ARG A 352 17.95 8.01 -7.75
C ARG A 352 17.31 6.80 -7.05
N LEU A 353 18.03 6.15 -6.14
CA LEU A 353 17.54 4.97 -5.39
C LEU A 353 16.36 5.33 -4.47
N ILE A 354 16.38 6.51 -3.84
CA ILE A 354 15.28 6.99 -3.00
C ILE A 354 14.01 7.21 -3.84
N HIS A 355 14.14 7.84 -5.02
CA HIS A 355 13.01 8.01 -5.94
C HIS A 355 12.47 6.65 -6.43
N GLU A 356 13.34 5.69 -6.71
CA GLU A 356 12.96 4.32 -7.07
C GLU A 356 12.17 3.62 -5.95
N ILE A 357 12.59 3.76 -4.68
CA ILE A 357 11.85 3.25 -3.52
C ILE A 357 10.46 3.88 -3.41
N ALA A 358 10.36 5.19 -3.68
CA ALA A 358 9.11 5.94 -3.65
C ALA A 358 8.16 5.63 -4.82
N GLY A 359 8.65 4.95 -5.86
CA GLY A 359 7.90 4.77 -7.11
C GLY A 359 7.74 6.08 -7.89
N LEU A 360 8.63 7.03 -7.67
CA LEU A 360 8.71 8.28 -8.43
C LEU A 360 9.52 8.00 -9.69
N ALA A 361 9.07 8.52 -10.84
CA ALA A 361 9.88 8.48 -12.04
C ALA A 361 11.18 9.26 -11.75
N PRO A 362 12.35 8.76 -12.18
CA PRO A 362 13.57 9.55 -12.08
C PRO A 362 13.31 10.87 -12.80
N GLU A 363 13.48 11.99 -12.08
CA GLU A 363 13.53 13.29 -12.71
C GLU A 363 14.69 13.20 -13.69
N VAL A 364 14.37 13.20 -14.98
CA VAL A 364 15.40 13.31 -16.01
C VAL A 364 15.95 14.70 -15.80
N GLU A 365 17.08 14.80 -15.08
CA GLU A 365 17.81 16.06 -15.00
C GLU A 365 17.95 16.56 -16.44
N PRO A 366 17.41 17.76 -16.76
CA PRO A 366 17.57 18.29 -18.10
C PRO A 366 19.07 18.31 -18.33
N GLU A 367 19.55 17.57 -19.33
CA GLU A 367 20.96 17.47 -19.71
C GLU A 367 21.56 18.84 -19.47
N SER A 368 22.35 18.97 -18.39
CA SER A 368 22.97 20.24 -18.08
C SER A 368 23.72 20.58 -19.34
N GLU A 369 23.28 21.61 -20.06
CA GLU A 369 24.03 22.16 -21.18
C GLU A 369 25.42 22.31 -20.61
N THR A 370 26.32 21.40 -21.00
CA THR A 370 27.72 21.46 -20.65
C THR A 370 28.15 22.77 -21.25
N SER A 371 28.14 23.79 -20.40
CA SER A 371 28.58 25.12 -20.69
C SER A 371 30.04 24.94 -21.01
N ASP A 372 30.32 24.78 -22.29
CA ASP A 372 31.64 24.77 -22.90
C ASP A 372 32.20 26.20 -22.75
N LYS A 373 32.36 26.65 -21.50
CA LYS A 373 33.22 27.75 -21.13
C LYS A 373 34.63 27.20 -21.17
N ARG A 374 35.15 27.05 -22.38
CA ARG A 374 36.59 27.07 -22.59
C ARG A 374 37.15 28.28 -21.86
N PRO A 375 38.24 28.12 -21.09
CA PRO A 375 38.99 29.26 -20.62
C PRO A 375 39.52 30.00 -21.85
N THR A 376 38.99 31.20 -22.11
CA THR A 376 39.60 32.13 -23.04
C THR A 376 40.94 32.53 -22.43
N THR A 377 42.01 31.95 -22.96
CA THR A 377 43.38 32.44 -22.77
C THR A 377 43.52 33.74 -23.54
N GLU A 378 43.02 34.85 -22.98
CA GLU A 378 43.44 36.18 -23.44
C GLU A 378 44.83 36.43 -22.89
N ALA A 379 45.81 36.38 -23.79
CA ALA A 379 47.17 36.78 -23.50
C ALA A 379 47.20 38.28 -23.14
N PRO A 380 48.01 38.70 -22.16
CA PRO A 380 48.20 40.11 -21.87
C PRO A 380 48.90 40.78 -23.06
N THR A 381 48.19 41.65 -23.76
CA THR A 381 48.80 42.63 -24.66
C THR A 381 49.63 43.59 -23.82
N SER A 382 50.94 43.52 -24.01
CA SER A 382 51.91 44.51 -23.58
C SER A 382 51.66 45.81 -24.37
N ASP A 383 51.08 46.81 -23.72
CA ASP A 383 51.16 48.19 -24.19
C ASP A 383 52.51 48.77 -23.73
N ASP A 384 53.50 48.59 -24.60
CA ASP A 384 54.74 49.38 -24.63
C ASP A 384 54.62 50.29 -25.86
N ASP A 385 54.21 51.54 -25.64
CA ASP A 385 54.48 52.64 -26.56
C ASP A 385 54.68 53.89 -25.69
N GLY A 386 55.92 54.38 -25.72
CA GLY A 386 56.36 55.55 -25.00
C GLY A 386 55.92 56.87 -25.65
N ASP A 387 55.96 57.91 -24.81
CA ASP A 387 56.44 59.25 -25.16
C ASP A 387 57.10 59.88 -23.93
#